data_AF-A0A3E0WR61-F1
#
_entry.id   AF-A0A3E0WR61-F1
#
_cell.length_a   1.000
_cell.length_b   1.000
_cell.length_c   1.000
_cell.angle_alpha   90.00
_cell.angle_beta   90.00
_cell.angle_gamma   90.00
#
_symmetry.space_group_name_H-M   'P 1'
#
loop_
_entity.id
_entity.type
_entity.pdbx_description
1 polymer ?
#
loop_
_entity_poly.entity_id
_entity_poly.type
_entity_poly.pdbx_seq_one_letter_code
_entity_poly.pdbx_strand_id
1 'polypeptide(L)'
;MHRSGYFKLAMILGPALLSLGAVAWVGEGKTWRTWDWLDIVGEGGAAALTLAWIVCVLASRPGGRVTNLLVIGFAGIFLSLWQDLLDEFFISPRGGMRGWKTYRCLLAWWC
;
A
#
# COMPACT_ATOMS: atom_id res chain seq x y z
N MET A 1 18.33 8.64 20.47
CA MET A 1 17.02 8.67 19.78
C MET A 1 17.07 8.40 18.27
N HIS A 2 18.24 8.35 17.62
CA HIS A 2 18.32 8.22 16.15
C HIS A 2 18.14 6.77 15.61
N ARG A 3 18.64 5.74 16.30
CA ARG A 3 18.77 4.38 15.71
C ARG A 3 17.48 3.54 15.61
N SER A 4 16.48 3.78 16.47
CA SER A 4 15.29 2.92 16.54
C SER A 4 14.19 3.27 15.53
N GLY A 5 14.17 4.50 15.00
CA GLY A 5 13.23 4.92 13.95
C GLY A 5 13.51 4.22 12.62
N TYR A 6 14.79 4.09 12.25
CA TYR A 6 15.21 3.42 11.01
C TYR A 6 14.82 1.95 10.96
N PHE A 7 14.84 1.23 12.08
CA PHE A 7 14.39 -0.16 12.13
C PHE A 7 12.89 -0.30 11.83
N LYS A 8 12.06 0.63 12.31
CA LYS A 8 10.61 0.63 12.06
C LYS A 8 10.31 0.99 10.61
N LEU A 9 11.01 1.99 10.07
CA LEU A 9 10.90 2.36 8.66
C LEU A 9 11.36 1.22 7.74
N ALA A 10 12.46 0.55 8.08
CA ALA A 10 12.97 -0.60 7.32
C ALA A 10 11.99 -1.78 7.29
N MET A 11 11.25 -2.03 8.39
CA MET A 11 10.19 -3.05 8.41
C MET A 11 9.01 -2.73 7.48
N ILE A 12 8.77 -1.47 7.14
CA ILE A 12 7.67 -1.04 6.27
C ILE A 12 8.14 -0.97 4.82
N LEU A 13 9.29 -0.33 4.59
CA LEU A 13 9.85 -0.13 3.27
C LEU A 13 10.42 -1.43 2.66
N GLY A 14 10.97 -2.32 3.49
CA GLY A 14 11.52 -3.60 3.05
C GLY A 14 10.48 -4.46 2.31
N PRO A 15 9.32 -4.77 2.91
CA PRO A 15 8.25 -5.51 2.24
C PRO A 15 7.69 -4.79 1.02
N ALA A 16 7.54 -3.46 1.06
CA ALA A 16 7.02 -2.68 -0.07
C ALA A 16 7.96 -2.71 -1.29
N LEU A 17 9.27 -2.64 -1.07
CA LEU A 17 10.28 -2.77 -2.12
C LEU A 17 10.38 -4.21 -2.63
N LEU A 18 10.31 -5.19 -1.73
CA LEU A 18 10.30 -6.60 -2.10
C LEU A 18 9.09 -6.94 -2.97
N SER A 19 7.91 -6.44 -2.61
CA SER A 19 6.69 -6.67 -3.38
C SER A 19 6.74 -6.00 -4.75
N LEU A 20 7.29 -4.79 -4.85
CA LEU A 20 7.51 -4.13 -6.14
C LEU A 20 8.47 -4.94 -7.02
N GLY A 21 9.58 -5.45 -6.45
CA GLY A 21 10.52 -6.30 -7.17
C GLY A 21 9.91 -7.63 -7.63
N ALA A 22 9.09 -8.26 -6.78
CA ALA A 22 8.39 -9.50 -7.11
C ALA A 22 7.38 -9.31 -8.25
N VAL A 23 6.58 -8.25 -8.19
CA VAL A 23 5.59 -7.95 -9.23
C VAL A 23 6.29 -7.51 -10.52
N ALA A 24 7.39 -6.78 -10.46
CA ALA A 24 8.19 -6.44 -11.65
C ALA A 24 8.85 -7.66 -12.32
N TRP A 25 9.15 -8.70 -11.54
CA TRP A 25 9.72 -9.96 -12.05
C TRP A 25 8.68 -10.86 -12.74
N VAL A 26 7.43 -10.83 -12.27
CA VAL A 26 6.37 -11.75 -12.69
C VAL A 26 5.37 -11.08 -13.64
N GLY A 27 5.13 -9.78 -13.49
CA GLY A 27 4.07 -9.05 -14.17
C GLY A 27 4.54 -8.39 -15.46
N GLU A 28 3.74 -8.53 -16.51
CA GLU A 28 3.88 -7.69 -17.71
C GLU A 28 3.18 -6.34 -17.49
N GLY A 29 3.81 -5.26 -17.94
CA GLY A 29 3.26 -3.91 -17.78
C GLY A 29 1.93 -3.74 -18.54
N LYS A 30 0.90 -3.27 -17.84
CA LYS A 30 -0.42 -3.01 -18.44
C LYS A 30 -0.34 -1.86 -19.44
N THR A 31 -0.97 -2.00 -20.60
CA THR A 31 -1.01 -0.93 -21.61
C THR A 31 -1.74 0.29 -21.06
N TRP A 32 -1.09 1.46 -21.19
CA TRP A 32 -1.54 2.79 -20.75
C TRP A 32 -2.99 3.16 -21.06
N ARG A 33 -3.58 2.57 -22.10
CA ARG A 33 -4.97 2.80 -22.52
C ARG A 33 -6.03 2.13 -21.64
N THR A 34 -5.61 1.28 -20.70
CA THR A 34 -6.50 0.53 -19.79
C THR A 34 -6.30 0.90 -18.33
N TRP A 35 -5.57 1.98 -18.06
CA TRP A 35 -5.36 2.50 -16.72
C TRP A 35 -6.60 3.21 -16.21
N ASP A 36 -7.05 2.82 -15.03
CA ASP A 36 -8.05 3.57 -14.28
C ASP A 36 -7.36 4.66 -13.44
N TRP A 37 -7.47 5.90 -13.89
CA TRP A 37 -6.87 7.05 -13.21
C TRP A 37 -7.47 7.30 -11.82
N LEU A 38 -8.73 6.92 -11.60
CA LEU A 38 -9.39 7.12 -10.31
C LEU A 38 -8.83 6.15 -9.27
N ASP A 39 -8.56 4.90 -9.68
CA ASP A 39 -7.96 3.87 -8.82
C ASP A 39 -6.51 4.24 -8.45
N ILE A 40 -5.72 4.66 -9.45
CA ILE A 40 -4.33 5.10 -9.24
C ILE A 40 -4.24 6.26 -8.24
N VAL A 41 -5.13 7.26 -8.37
CA VAL A 41 -5.13 8.43 -7.49
C VAL A 41 -5.76 8.12 -6.14
N GLY A 42 -6.83 7.31 -6.11
CA GLY A 42 -7.54 6.91 -4.89
C GLY A 42 -6.72 5.99 -4.02
N GLU A 43 -6.39 4.80 -4.52
CA GLU A 43 -5.62 3.77 -3.81
C GLU A 43 -4.19 4.27 -3.53
N GLY A 44 -3.54 4.90 -4.52
CA GLY A 44 -2.20 5.48 -4.35
C GLY A 44 -2.16 6.70 -3.43
N GLY A 45 -3.18 7.55 -3.47
CA GLY A 45 -3.32 8.69 -2.57
C GLY A 45 -3.58 8.25 -1.12
N ALA A 46 -4.43 7.25 -0.93
CA ALA A 46 -4.65 6.63 0.37
C ALA A 46 -3.36 5.98 0.91
N ALA A 47 -2.56 5.32 0.06
CA ALA A 47 -1.25 4.79 0.47
C ALA A 47 -0.31 5.91 0.96
N ALA A 48 -0.22 7.02 0.23
CA ALA A 48 0.60 8.17 0.59
C ALA A 48 0.14 8.84 1.91
N LEU A 49 -1.18 9.00 2.08
CA LEU A 49 -1.77 9.54 3.32
C LEU A 49 -1.41 8.66 4.53
N THR A 50 -1.53 7.34 4.37
CA THR A 50 -1.21 6.37 5.42
C THR A 50 0.27 6.44 5.81
N LEU A 51 1.16 6.60 4.83
CA LEU A 51 2.59 6.82 5.05
C LEU A 51 2.86 8.12 5.83
N ALA A 52 2.24 9.23 5.41
CA ALA A 52 2.36 10.51 6.10
C ALA A 52 1.89 10.40 7.57
N TRP A 53 0.81 9.67 7.81
CA TRP A 53 0.30 9.44 9.15
C TRP A 53 1.28 8.66 10.04
N ILE A 54 1.95 7.64 9.49
CA ILE A 54 3.00 6.89 10.20
C ILE A 54 4.16 7.83 10.60
N VAL A 55 4.57 8.73 9.71
CA VAL A 55 5.62 9.73 10.02
C VAL A 55 5.18 10.65 11.16
N CYS A 56 3.95 11.16 11.12
CA CYS A 56 3.39 11.98 12.20
C CYS A 56 3.38 11.22 13.54
N VAL A 57 2.93 9.96 13.55
CA VAL A 57 2.91 9.10 14.76
C VAL A 57 4.32 8.89 15.32
N LEU A 58 5.31 8.66 14.46
CA LEU A 58 6.71 8.49 14.87
C LEU A 58 7.33 9.80 15.37
N ALA A 59 6.93 10.94 14.81
CA ALA A 59 7.38 12.28 15.23
C ALA A 59 6.78 12.71 16.57
N SER A 60 5.52 12.35 16.86
CA SER A 60 4.81 12.85 18.04
C SER A 60 5.32 12.28 19.38
N ARG A 61 5.82 11.03 19.47
CA ARG A 61 6.39 10.50 20.74
C ARG A 61 7.44 9.38 20.57
N PRO A 62 8.56 9.41 21.33
CA PRO A 62 9.51 8.30 21.41
C PRO A 62 8.93 7.11 22.21
N GLY A 63 8.31 6.17 21.50
CA GLY A 63 8.21 4.73 21.76
C GLY A 63 7.65 4.22 23.10
N GLY A 64 6.36 3.82 23.09
CA GLY A 64 5.77 2.83 24.01
C GLY A 64 5.18 1.62 23.28
N ARG A 65 4.76 0.57 24.00
CA ARG A 65 4.15 -0.66 23.44
C ARG A 65 2.96 -0.37 22.51
N VAL A 66 2.09 0.57 22.88
CA VAL A 66 0.89 0.94 22.11
C VAL A 66 1.26 1.60 20.78
N THR A 67 2.26 2.50 20.79
CA THR A 67 2.72 3.16 19.56
C THR A 67 3.29 2.16 18.56
N ASN A 68 3.99 1.11 19.04
CA ASN A 68 4.49 0.06 18.15
C ASN A 68 3.36 -0.75 17.51
N LEU A 69 2.33 -1.13 18.28
CA LEU A 69 1.17 -1.84 17.72
C LEU A 69 0.43 -0.97 16.70
N LEU A 70 0.27 0.32 16.99
CA LEU A 70 -0.36 1.28 16.08
C LEU A 70 0.44 1.44 14.78
N VAL A 71 1.76 1.58 14.86
CA VAL A 71 2.65 1.65 13.68
C VAL A 71 2.59 0.36 12.86
N ILE A 72 2.52 -0.82 13.50
CA ILE A 72 2.38 -2.11 12.79
C ILE A 72 1.02 -2.18 12.08
N GLY A 73 -0.07 -1.74 12.73
CA GLY A 73 -1.40 -1.69 12.11
C GLY A 73 -1.44 -0.78 10.87
N PHE A 74 -0.91 0.44 10.99
CA PHE A 74 -0.81 1.36 9.86
C PHE A 74 0.13 0.86 8.76
N ALA A 75 1.21 0.17 9.11
CA ALA A 75 2.08 -0.49 8.15
C ALA A 75 1.33 -1.55 7.33
N GLY A 76 0.47 -2.34 7.96
CA GLY A 76 -0.37 -3.32 7.27
C GLY A 76 -1.35 -2.67 6.28
N ILE A 77 -2.00 -1.58 6.69
CA ILE A 77 -2.90 -0.80 5.81
C ILE A 77 -2.13 -0.23 4.63
N PHE A 78 -0.96 0.37 4.87
CA PHE A 78 -0.10 0.89 3.82
C PHE A 78 0.32 -0.21 2.82
N LEU A 79 0.75 -1.37 3.32
CA LEU A 79 1.14 -2.49 2.44
C LEU A 79 -0.04 -3.00 1.61
N SER A 80 -1.25 -3.03 2.17
CA SER A 80 -2.45 -3.41 1.42
C SER A 80 -2.77 -2.42 0.30
N LEU A 81 -2.75 -1.11 0.58
CA LEU A 81 -2.96 -0.05 -0.43
C LEU A 81 -1.86 -0.03 -1.49
N TRP A 82 -0.62 -0.30 -1.08
CA TRP A 82 0.52 -0.43 -1.99
C TRP A 82 0.36 -1.60 -2.95
N GLN A 83 -0.19 -2.73 -2.49
CA GLN A 83 -0.49 -3.87 -3.36
C GLN A 83 -1.62 -3.57 -4.34
N ASP A 84 -2.69 -2.89 -3.91
CA ASP A 84 -3.81 -2.47 -4.77
C ASP A 84 -3.27 -1.51 -5.87
N LEU A 85 -2.50 -0.49 -5.49
CA LEU A 85 -1.86 0.41 -6.48
C LEU A 85 -0.99 -0.33 -7.51
N LEU A 86 -0.22 -1.33 -7.07
CA LEU A 86 0.63 -2.13 -7.97
C LEU A 86 -0.19 -3.02 -8.91
N ASP A 87 -1.37 -3.49 -8.50
CA ASP A 87 -2.22 -4.35 -9.31
C ASP A 87 -2.78 -3.63 -10.56
N GLU A 88 -2.85 -2.31 -10.53
CA GLU A 88 -3.29 -1.51 -11.67
C GLU A 88 -2.16 -1.27 -12.70
N PHE A 89 -0.90 -1.26 -12.26
CA PHE A 89 0.25 -1.13 -13.16
C PHE A 89 0.64 -2.44 -13.85
N PHE A 90 0.43 -3.58 -13.19
CA PHE A 90 0.85 -4.89 -13.67
C PHE A 90 -0.33 -5.77 -14.10
N ILE A 91 -0.18 -6.47 -15.23
CA ILE A 91 -1.24 -7.33 -15.77
C ILE A 91 -1.39 -8.56 -14.87
N SER A 92 -2.52 -8.65 -14.17
CA SER A 92 -2.97 -9.92 -13.60
C SER A 92 -3.57 -10.79 -14.72
N PRO A 93 -3.12 -12.06 -14.91
CA PRO A 93 -3.63 -12.95 -15.95
C PRO A 93 -5.11 -13.35 -15.77
N ARG A 94 -5.78 -12.88 -14.70
CA ARG A 94 -7.23 -13.00 -14.50
C ARG A 94 -7.98 -11.94 -15.30
N GLY A 95 -7.96 -12.05 -16.62
CA GLY A 95 -8.70 -11.19 -17.57
C GLY A 95 -10.23 -11.33 -17.55
N GLY A 96 -10.86 -11.62 -16.41
CA GLY A 96 -12.27 -12.06 -16.35
C GLY A 96 -13.22 -11.32 -15.41
N MET A 97 -12.77 -10.44 -14.50
CA MET A 97 -13.67 -9.86 -13.48
C MET A 97 -13.39 -8.38 -13.19
N ARG A 98 -13.41 -7.53 -14.22
CA ARG A 98 -13.32 -6.06 -14.05
C ARG A 98 -14.46 -5.47 -13.20
N GLY A 99 -15.63 -6.13 -13.18
CA GLY A 99 -16.76 -5.70 -12.37
C GLY A 99 -16.59 -5.94 -10.86
N TRP A 100 -15.70 -6.86 -10.44
CA TRP A 100 -15.61 -7.26 -9.03
C TRP A 100 -15.00 -6.19 -8.14
N LYS A 101 -14.13 -5.29 -8.64
CA LYS A 101 -13.71 -4.08 -7.90
C LYS A 101 -14.92 -3.15 -7.63
N THR A 102 -15.83 -2.97 -8.60
CA THR A 102 -17.06 -2.18 -8.41
C THR A 102 -18.01 -2.78 -7.38
N TYR A 103 -18.18 -4.12 -7.36
CA TYR A 103 -19.04 -4.79 -6.37
C TYR A 103 -18.39 -4.86 -4.97
N ARG A 104 -17.05 -4.78 -4.88
CA ARG A 104 -16.29 -4.75 -3.63
C ARG A 104 -16.52 -3.44 -2.85
N CYS A 105 -16.63 -2.31 -3.55
CA CYS A 105 -16.98 -1.00 -2.95
C CYS A 105 -18.35 -0.99 -2.26
N LEU A 106 -19.31 -1.79 -2.75
CA LEU A 106 -20.68 -1.85 -2.23
C LEU A 106 -20.86 -2.83 -1.05
N LEU A 107 -19.99 -3.84 -0.91
CA LEU A 107 -20.17 -4.94 0.05
C LEU A 107 -19.11 -5.01 1.16
N ALA A 108 -17.93 -4.40 0.99
CA ALA A 108 -16.90 -4.44 2.03
C ALA A 108 -15.90 -3.28 1.95
N TRP A 109 -16.17 -2.22 2.73
CA TRP A 109 -15.19 -1.41 3.48
C TRP A 109 -13.96 -0.79 2.80
N TRP A 110 -13.76 -0.91 1.49
CA TRP A 110 -12.63 -0.32 0.77
C TRP A 110 -13.14 0.23 -0.55
N CYS A 111 -13.15 1.56 -0.65
CA CYS A 111 -13.35 2.36 -1.85
C CYS A 111 -12.04 3.09 -2.13
#